data_AF-A0A514ZTE4-F1
#
_entry.id   AF-A0A514ZTE4-F1
#
_cell.length_a   1.000
_cell.length_b   1.000
_cell.length_c   1.000
_cell.angle_alpha   90.00
_cell.angle_beta   90.00
_cell.angle_gamma   90.00
#
_symmetry.space_group_name_H-M   'P 1'
#
loop_
_entity.id
_entity.type
_entity.pdbx_description
1 polymer ?
#
loop_
_entity_poly.entity_id
_entity_poly.type
_entity_poly.pdbx_seq_one_letter_code
_entity_poly.pdbx_strand_id
1 'polypeptide(L)'
;MKIAQFFFFMAIAALLSLSSCSKKSDDGVTPTTTQAQAGFSVKIDGQPYAPDFAYALASSPGTSNYYAIYGLDSKTSDIVAIALPNTVAEGTYALSNVNFATMTIAKEDFSTVNGGTGTVTIKTKTATNITGTFSFTAYDVTGTKKRVLTDGTFNVAIR
;
A
#
# COMPACT_ATOMS: atom_id res chain seq x y z
N MET A 1 48.07 -2.53 -37.49
CA MET A 1 46.64 -2.35 -37.16
C MET A 1 46.55 -1.14 -36.23
N LYS A 2 45.79 -0.08 -36.45
CA LYS A 2 44.87 0.32 -37.52
C LYS A 2 44.96 1.84 -37.66
N ILE A 3 44.84 2.27 -38.92
CA ILE A 3 45.11 3.58 -39.48
C ILE A 3 44.16 4.65 -38.95
N ALA A 4 44.73 5.81 -38.63
CA ALA A 4 44.05 7.08 -38.47
C ALA A 4 43.67 7.66 -39.85
N GLN A 5 42.41 8.04 -40.04
CA GLN A 5 41.85 8.90 -41.10
C GLN A 5 40.66 9.60 -40.41
N PHE A 6 40.62 10.89 -40.07
CA PHE A 6 40.85 12.14 -40.81
C PHE A 6 39.93 12.33 -42.03
N PHE A 7 38.76 12.95 -41.80
CA PHE A 7 37.90 13.76 -42.69
C PHE A 7 36.77 14.28 -41.76
N PHE A 8 36.73 15.49 -41.22
CA PHE A 8 36.67 16.86 -41.76
C PHE A 8 35.50 17.13 -42.72
N PHE A 9 34.80 18.25 -42.44
CA PHE A 9 33.59 18.85 -43.05
C PHE A 9 32.24 18.24 -42.68
N MET A 10 31.15 18.95 -42.38
CA MET A 10 30.82 20.37 -42.18
C MET A 10 29.28 20.42 -42.15
N ALA A 11 28.67 21.11 -41.18
CA ALA A 11 27.54 22.03 -41.38
C ALA A 11 26.85 22.35 -40.05
N ILE A 12 26.96 23.63 -39.72
CA ILE A 12 26.34 24.36 -38.62
C ILE A 12 24.94 24.83 -39.05
N ALA A 13 24.15 25.21 -38.04
CA ALA A 13 22.94 26.07 -38.06
C ALA A 13 21.62 25.31 -38.16
N ALA A 14 20.85 25.19 -37.07
CA ALA A 14 20.09 26.23 -36.35
C ALA A 14 18.61 26.05 -36.69
N LEU A 15 17.75 25.99 -35.67
CA LEU A 15 16.70 27.00 -35.46
C LEU A 15 15.80 26.63 -34.28
N LEU A 16 15.52 27.67 -33.54
CA LEU A 16 14.66 27.82 -32.38
C LEU A 16 13.22 27.39 -32.67
N SER A 17 12.56 26.77 -31.69
CA SER A 17 11.11 26.95 -31.52
C SER A 17 10.76 27.00 -30.03
N LEU A 18 10.90 28.20 -29.48
CA LEU A 18 10.15 28.65 -28.31
C LEU A 18 8.70 28.87 -28.75
N SER A 19 7.78 27.99 -28.34
CA SER A 19 6.34 28.27 -28.34
C SER A 19 5.94 28.43 -26.87
N SER A 20 5.85 29.67 -26.37
CA SER A 20 4.63 30.48 -26.38
C SER A 20 3.44 29.78 -25.72
N CYS A 21 3.28 30.01 -24.42
CA CYS A 21 1.98 30.08 -23.77
C CYS A 21 2.00 31.27 -22.82
N SER A 22 1.64 32.44 -23.35
CA SER A 22 1.23 33.59 -22.57
C SER A 22 -0.22 33.41 -22.15
N LYS A 23 -0.46 33.14 -20.86
CA LYS A 23 -1.71 33.53 -20.21
C LYS A 23 -1.41 34.00 -18.78
N LYS A 24 -1.66 35.30 -18.64
CA LYS A 24 -1.92 36.15 -17.49
C LYS A 24 -2.15 35.44 -16.14
N SER A 25 -1.47 35.97 -15.13
CA SER A 25 -1.63 35.71 -13.71
C SER A 25 -3.08 35.83 -13.24
N ASP A 26 -3.49 34.92 -12.37
CA ASP A 26 -4.42 35.19 -11.28
C ASP A 26 -3.96 34.38 -10.05
N ASP A 27 -3.94 35.07 -8.93
CA ASP A 27 -3.58 34.58 -7.61
C ASP A 27 -4.49 33.44 -7.15
N GLY A 28 -3.91 32.48 -6.43
CA GLY A 28 -4.66 31.48 -5.67
C GLY A 28 -4.25 30.04 -5.99
N VAL A 29 -3.06 29.63 -5.56
CA VAL A 29 -2.82 28.19 -5.35
C VAL A 29 -3.56 27.80 -4.08
N THR A 30 -4.82 27.43 -4.27
CA THR A 30 -5.61 26.60 -3.37
C THR A 30 -4.71 25.49 -2.79
N PRO A 31 -4.70 25.24 -1.47
CA PRO A 31 -3.95 24.12 -0.93
C PRO A 31 -4.49 22.85 -1.61
N THR A 32 -3.62 22.16 -2.35
CA THR A 32 -3.93 20.83 -2.85
C THR A 32 -4.04 19.95 -1.61
N THR A 33 -5.24 19.78 -1.08
CA THR A 33 -5.52 18.70 -0.15
C THR A 33 -5.22 17.42 -0.91
N THR A 34 -4.08 16.79 -0.61
CA THR A 34 -3.78 15.42 -1.05
C THR A 34 -4.90 14.53 -0.53
N GLN A 35 -5.93 14.30 -1.35
CA GLN A 35 -6.93 13.29 -1.04
C GLN A 35 -6.20 11.97 -0.89
N ALA A 36 -6.43 11.27 0.21
CA ALA A 36 -5.88 9.94 0.41
C ALA A 36 -6.34 9.06 -0.76
N GLN A 37 -5.40 8.55 -1.56
CA GLN A 37 -5.70 7.65 -2.66
C GLN A 37 -6.47 6.43 -2.12
N ALA A 38 -7.61 6.11 -2.72
CA ALA A 38 -8.37 4.91 -2.36
C ALA A 38 -7.56 3.65 -2.72
N GLY A 39 -7.65 2.62 -1.88
CA GLY A 39 -7.00 1.33 -2.09
C GLY A 39 -6.22 0.82 -0.89
N PHE A 40 -5.35 -0.14 -1.15
CA PHE A 40 -4.47 -0.80 -0.20
C PHE A 40 -3.07 -0.90 -0.82
N SER A 41 -2.04 -0.54 -0.07
CA SER A 41 -0.65 -0.58 -0.56
C SER A 41 0.30 -0.87 0.60
N VAL A 42 1.34 -1.64 0.35
CA VAL A 42 2.34 -2.04 1.34
C VAL A 42 3.63 -2.45 0.65
N LYS A 43 4.75 -2.47 1.38
CA LYS A 43 5.96 -3.15 0.93
C LYS A 43 6.09 -4.48 1.64
N ILE A 44 6.21 -5.57 0.90
CA ILE A 44 6.51 -6.91 1.43
C ILE A 44 7.98 -7.19 1.18
N ASP A 45 8.74 -7.35 2.25
CA ASP A 45 10.20 -7.52 2.22
C ASP A 45 10.90 -6.42 1.39
N GLY A 46 10.39 -5.19 1.51
CA GLY A 46 10.88 -4.01 0.80
C GLY A 46 10.35 -3.84 -0.63
N GLN A 47 9.68 -4.85 -1.20
CA GLN A 47 9.11 -4.76 -2.55
C GLN A 47 7.68 -4.22 -2.52
N PRO A 48 7.31 -3.27 -3.41
CA PRO A 48 5.96 -2.72 -3.44
C PRO A 48 4.94 -3.79 -3.83
N TYR A 49 3.83 -3.82 -3.10
CA TYR A 49 2.68 -4.68 -3.32
C TYR A 49 1.40 -3.85 -3.20
N ALA A 50 0.61 -3.85 -4.27
CA ALA A 50 -0.63 -3.07 -4.38
C ALA A 50 -1.72 -3.96 -5.01
N PRO A 51 -2.51 -4.67 -4.18
CA PRO A 51 -3.58 -5.54 -4.66
C PRO A 51 -4.67 -4.76 -5.41
N ASP A 52 -5.32 -5.42 -6.37
CA ASP A 52 -6.36 -4.81 -7.21
C ASP A 52 -7.75 -4.79 -6.54
N PHE A 53 -7.98 -5.63 -5.54
CA PHE A 53 -9.15 -5.57 -4.68
C PHE A 53 -8.79 -5.15 -3.26
N ALA A 54 -9.44 -4.10 -2.77
CA ALA A 54 -9.29 -3.62 -1.41
C ALA A 54 -10.64 -3.22 -0.83
N TYR A 55 -11.00 -3.79 0.32
CA TYR A 55 -12.26 -3.54 1.01
C TYR A 55 -12.12 -3.92 2.48
N ALA A 56 -13.09 -3.55 3.29
CA ALA A 56 -13.21 -4.08 4.64
C ALA A 56 -14.60 -4.67 4.87
N LEU A 57 -14.70 -5.68 5.73
CA LEU A 57 -15.94 -6.33 6.10
C LEU A 57 -16.32 -5.96 7.54
N ALA A 58 -17.58 -5.54 7.71
CA ALA A 58 -18.14 -5.24 9.04
C ALA A 58 -18.19 -6.47 9.97
N SER A 59 -18.24 -7.67 9.37
CA SER A 59 -18.14 -8.97 10.03
C SER A 59 -17.20 -9.90 9.24
N SER A 60 -16.16 -10.39 9.90
CA SER A 60 -15.22 -11.34 9.33
C SER A 60 -15.88 -12.72 9.17
N PRO A 61 -15.66 -13.44 8.04
CA PRO A 61 -16.12 -14.81 7.89
C PRO A 61 -15.64 -15.69 9.06
N GLY A 62 -16.57 -16.38 9.71
CA GLY A 62 -16.27 -17.29 10.83
C GLY A 62 -16.15 -16.63 12.21
N THR A 63 -16.13 -15.30 12.31
CA THR A 63 -16.13 -14.57 13.61
C THR A 63 -16.91 -13.25 13.52
N SER A 64 -18.18 -13.26 13.96
CA SER A 64 -19.07 -12.08 13.92
C SER A 64 -18.56 -10.86 14.72
N ASN A 65 -17.57 -11.07 15.58
CA ASN A 65 -17.03 -10.05 16.47
C ASN A 65 -15.84 -9.30 15.88
N TYR A 66 -15.42 -9.66 14.66
CA TYR A 66 -14.26 -9.08 14.01
C TYR A 66 -14.65 -8.30 12.77
N TYR A 67 -14.01 -7.15 12.64
CA TYR A 67 -13.87 -6.38 11.43
C TYR A 67 -12.59 -6.81 10.72
N ALA A 68 -12.60 -6.90 9.39
CA ALA A 68 -11.39 -7.28 8.65
C ALA A 68 -11.15 -6.37 7.45
N ILE A 69 -9.93 -5.86 7.32
CA ILE A 69 -9.44 -5.04 6.20
C ILE A 69 -8.66 -5.94 5.26
N TYR A 70 -9.01 -5.97 3.98
CA TYR A 70 -8.42 -6.85 2.98
C TYR A 70 -7.73 -6.07 1.87
N GLY A 71 -6.58 -6.60 1.46
CA GLY A 71 -6.01 -6.44 0.13
C GLY A 71 -5.89 -7.81 -0.53
N LEU A 72 -6.47 -7.99 -1.70
CA LEU A 72 -6.49 -9.23 -2.47
C LEU A 72 -6.00 -8.94 -3.91
N ASP A 73 -4.99 -9.67 -4.36
CA ASP A 73 -4.56 -9.68 -5.75
C ASP A 73 -5.31 -10.79 -6.50
N SER A 74 -6.20 -10.42 -7.42
CA SER A 74 -7.02 -11.38 -8.16
C SER A 74 -6.24 -12.28 -9.12
N LYS A 75 -5.02 -11.89 -9.51
CA LYS A 75 -4.20 -12.63 -10.47
C LYS A 75 -3.39 -13.72 -9.77
N THR A 76 -2.86 -13.42 -8.60
CA THR A 76 -2.04 -14.38 -7.82
C THR A 76 -2.84 -15.09 -6.73
N SER A 77 -4.02 -14.57 -6.38
CA SER A 77 -4.79 -14.95 -5.19
C SER A 77 -4.04 -14.65 -3.88
N ASP A 78 -3.03 -13.78 -3.93
CA ASP A 78 -2.32 -13.32 -2.73
C ASP A 78 -3.23 -12.41 -1.92
N ILE A 79 -3.21 -12.56 -0.61
CA ILE A 79 -4.07 -11.80 0.31
C ILE A 79 -3.27 -11.27 1.49
N VAL A 80 -3.61 -10.06 1.92
CA VAL A 80 -3.22 -9.49 3.21
C VAL A 80 -4.51 -9.07 3.92
N ALA A 81 -4.72 -9.58 5.12
CA ALA A 81 -5.88 -9.28 5.93
C ALA A 81 -5.46 -8.80 7.32
N ILE A 82 -6.10 -7.75 7.83
CA ILE A 82 -5.94 -7.26 9.20
C ILE A 82 -7.29 -7.38 9.89
N ALA A 83 -7.35 -8.19 10.94
CA ALA A 83 -8.53 -8.44 11.74
C ALA A 83 -8.46 -7.69 13.07
N LEU A 84 -9.52 -6.95 13.38
CA LEU A 84 -9.69 -6.14 14.59
C LEU A 84 -11.07 -6.42 15.19
N PRO A 85 -11.26 -6.32 16.52
CA PRO A 85 -12.60 -6.35 17.10
C PRO A 85 -13.51 -5.31 16.46
N ASN A 86 -14.79 -5.62 16.24
CA ASN A 86 -15.75 -4.72 15.59
C ASN A 86 -16.00 -3.42 16.39
N THR A 87 -15.67 -3.42 17.69
CA THR A 87 -15.68 -2.27 18.60
C THR A 87 -14.49 -1.32 18.42
N VAL A 88 -13.55 -1.62 17.52
CA VAL A 88 -12.37 -0.78 17.29
C VAL A 88 -12.78 0.62 16.81
N ALA A 89 -12.17 1.63 17.42
CA ALA A 89 -12.34 3.04 17.08
C ALA A 89 -11.09 3.57 16.38
N GLU A 90 -11.02 4.87 16.14
CA GLU A 90 -9.79 5.53 15.72
C GLU A 90 -8.72 5.39 16.81
N GLY A 91 -7.49 5.09 16.40
CA GLY A 91 -6.38 4.81 17.32
C GLY A 91 -5.35 3.83 16.77
N THR A 92 -4.28 3.63 17.54
CA THR A 92 -3.20 2.70 17.20
C THR A 92 -3.29 1.46 18.09
N TYR A 93 -3.25 0.28 17.44
CA TYR A 93 -3.41 -1.01 18.08
C TYR A 93 -2.20 -1.88 17.79
N ALA A 94 -1.63 -2.47 18.83
CA ALA A 94 -0.60 -3.48 18.67
C ALA A 94 -1.21 -4.77 18.10
N LEU A 95 -0.52 -5.36 17.12
CA LEU A 95 -0.85 -6.69 16.65
C LEU A 95 -0.40 -7.73 17.68
N SER A 96 -1.29 -8.64 17.99
CA SER A 96 -1.28 -9.63 19.07
C SER A 96 -2.20 -10.80 18.69
N ASN A 97 -2.65 -11.59 19.67
CA ASN A 97 -3.67 -12.62 19.45
C ASN A 97 -5.10 -12.04 19.37
N VAL A 98 -5.30 -10.77 19.76
CA VAL A 98 -6.61 -10.10 19.69
C VAL A 98 -6.74 -9.32 18.40
N ASN A 99 -5.79 -8.43 18.11
CA ASN A 99 -5.71 -7.71 16.84
C ASN A 99 -4.64 -8.40 16.01
N PHE A 100 -4.94 -8.98 14.86
CA PHE A 100 -3.95 -9.79 14.16
C PHE A 100 -3.98 -9.55 12.67
N ALA A 101 -2.88 -9.88 12.00
CA ALA A 101 -2.83 -9.92 10.56
C ALA A 101 -2.53 -11.34 10.07
N THR A 102 -3.11 -11.68 8.93
CA THR A 102 -2.86 -12.92 8.20
C THR A 102 -2.57 -12.58 6.77
N MET A 103 -1.74 -13.38 6.12
CA MET A 103 -1.48 -13.24 4.69
C MET A 103 -1.18 -14.59 4.07
N THR A 104 -1.58 -14.71 2.80
CA THR A 104 -1.12 -15.78 1.92
C THR A 104 -0.39 -15.10 0.78
N ILE A 105 0.91 -15.33 0.66
CA ILE A 105 1.76 -14.76 -0.41
C ILE A 105 2.49 -15.89 -1.09
N ALA A 106 2.38 -15.99 -2.41
CA ALA A 106 3.00 -17.05 -3.21
C ALA A 106 2.66 -18.47 -2.68
N LYS A 107 1.42 -18.65 -2.21
CA LYS A 107 0.88 -19.89 -1.60
C LYS A 107 1.52 -20.29 -0.26
N GLU A 108 2.19 -19.35 0.41
CA GLU A 108 2.69 -19.53 1.77
C GLU A 108 1.85 -18.69 2.73
N ASP A 109 1.44 -19.29 3.85
CA ASP A 109 0.64 -18.63 4.87
C ASP A 109 1.50 -18.08 6.00
N PHE A 110 1.24 -16.84 6.39
CA PHE A 110 1.89 -16.17 7.52
C PHE A 110 0.85 -15.48 8.40
N SER A 111 1.14 -15.38 9.69
CA SER A 111 0.33 -14.61 10.62
C SER A 111 1.16 -13.97 11.71
N THR A 112 0.66 -12.85 12.24
CA THR A 112 1.23 -12.25 13.44
C THR A 112 0.98 -13.08 14.69
N VAL A 113 -0.01 -13.97 14.71
CA VAL A 113 -0.25 -14.84 15.89
C VAL A 113 0.86 -15.88 16.10
N ASN A 114 1.67 -16.15 15.06
CA ASN A 114 2.79 -17.09 15.10
C ASN A 114 4.08 -16.44 15.66
N GLY A 115 3.96 -15.54 16.64
CA GLY A 115 5.10 -14.80 17.20
C GLY A 115 5.49 -13.54 16.42
N GLY A 116 4.60 -13.06 15.56
CA GLY A 116 4.76 -11.78 14.87
C GLY A 116 4.42 -10.59 15.76
N THR A 117 4.83 -9.41 15.32
CA THR A 117 4.63 -8.14 16.02
C THR A 117 4.37 -7.03 15.03
N GLY A 118 3.67 -5.99 15.45
CA GLY A 118 3.47 -4.81 14.63
C GLY A 118 2.37 -3.92 15.17
N THR A 119 1.96 -2.97 14.36
CA THR A 119 0.86 -2.06 14.68
C THR A 119 -0.03 -1.83 13.47
N VAL A 120 -1.29 -1.53 13.78
CA VAL A 120 -2.25 -0.95 12.85
C VAL A 120 -2.81 0.32 13.47
N THR A 121 -2.86 1.39 12.69
CA THR A 121 -3.45 2.67 13.09
C THR A 121 -4.69 2.91 12.26
N ILE A 122 -5.84 3.00 12.93
CA ILE A 122 -7.09 3.47 12.33
C ILE A 122 -7.09 4.99 12.44
N LYS A 123 -6.94 5.68 11.30
CA LYS A 123 -6.92 7.14 11.23
C LYS A 123 -8.32 7.73 11.14
N THR A 124 -9.17 7.12 10.32
CA THR A 124 -10.57 7.54 10.17
C THR A 124 -11.46 6.32 10.03
N LYS A 125 -12.58 6.28 10.74
CA LYS A 125 -13.60 5.23 10.60
C LYS A 125 -14.99 5.85 10.56
N THR A 126 -15.67 5.70 9.43
CA THR A 126 -17.07 6.08 9.26
C THR A 126 -17.93 4.84 9.06
N ALA A 127 -19.23 5.02 8.81
CA ALA A 127 -20.12 3.91 8.47
C ALA A 127 -19.76 3.22 7.13
N THR A 128 -19.10 3.93 6.21
CA THR A 128 -18.88 3.45 4.84
C THR A 128 -17.41 3.40 4.42
N ASN A 129 -16.50 3.94 5.22
CA ASN A 129 -15.09 4.00 4.86
C ASN A 129 -14.18 3.86 6.10
N ILE A 130 -13.00 3.27 5.90
CA ILE A 130 -11.94 3.25 6.88
C ILE A 130 -10.61 3.64 6.23
N THR A 131 -9.80 4.42 6.95
CA THR A 131 -8.44 4.78 6.52
C THR A 131 -7.43 4.55 7.63
N GLY A 132 -6.18 4.30 7.25
CA GLY A 132 -5.13 4.08 8.22
C GLY A 132 -3.83 3.57 7.64
N THR A 133 -2.95 3.16 8.54
CA THR A 133 -1.62 2.64 8.24
C THR A 133 -1.34 1.38 9.04
N PHE A 134 -0.38 0.59 8.59
CA PHE A 134 0.08 -0.58 9.34
C PHE A 134 1.54 -0.90 9.01
N SER A 135 2.19 -1.60 9.94
CA SER A 135 3.54 -2.14 9.75
C SER A 135 3.69 -3.34 10.68
N PHE A 136 4.12 -4.49 10.16
CA PHE A 136 4.25 -5.70 10.97
C PHE A 136 5.22 -6.72 10.39
N THR A 137 5.62 -7.65 11.25
CA THR A 137 6.30 -8.88 10.85
C THR A 137 5.36 -10.05 11.15
N ALA A 138 5.14 -10.92 10.17
CA ALA A 138 4.36 -12.14 10.30
C ALA A 138 5.25 -13.36 10.05
N TYR A 139 4.91 -14.46 10.71
CA TYR A 139 5.64 -15.72 10.59
C TYR A 139 4.73 -16.84 10.09
N ASP A 140 5.33 -17.82 9.43
CA ASP A 140 4.64 -19.07 9.12
C ASP A 140 4.33 -19.85 10.41
N VAL A 141 3.55 -20.92 10.29
CA VAL A 141 3.16 -21.73 11.47
C VAL A 141 4.34 -22.33 12.22
N THR A 142 5.49 -22.51 11.56
CA THR A 142 6.71 -23.02 12.20
C THR A 142 7.51 -21.93 12.93
N GLY A 143 7.20 -20.65 12.72
CA GLY A 143 7.97 -19.52 13.25
C GLY A 143 9.32 -19.31 12.56
N THR A 144 9.61 -20.02 11.46
CA THR A 144 10.94 -20.02 10.83
C THR A 144 11.01 -19.06 9.65
N LYS A 145 9.95 -19.02 8.84
CA LYS A 145 9.83 -18.10 7.72
C LYS A 145 9.10 -16.85 8.19
N LYS A 146 9.55 -15.69 7.71
CA LYS A 146 8.91 -14.41 8.03
C LYS A 146 8.73 -13.54 6.80
N ARG A 147 7.71 -12.70 6.86
CA ARG A 147 7.50 -11.58 5.93
C ARG A 147 7.45 -10.29 6.74
N VAL A 148 8.15 -9.27 6.26
CA VAL A 148 8.15 -7.94 6.85
C VAL A 148 7.33 -7.01 5.98
N LEU A 149 6.25 -6.49 6.54
CA LEU A 149 5.37 -5.55 5.88
C LEU A 149 5.62 -4.15 6.44
N THR A 150 6.06 -3.24 5.58
CA THR A 150 6.30 -1.84 5.94
C THR A 150 5.52 -0.91 5.04
N ASP A 151 5.39 0.35 5.46
CA ASP A 151 4.72 1.41 4.69
C ASP A 151 3.29 1.03 4.26
N GLY A 152 2.61 0.23 5.08
CA GLY A 152 1.24 -0.21 4.83
C GLY A 152 0.26 0.94 4.96
N THR A 153 -0.61 1.11 3.98
CA THR A 153 -1.69 2.11 3.96
C THR A 153 -2.97 1.48 3.44
N PHE A 154 -4.10 1.93 3.97
CA PHE A 154 -5.41 1.59 3.44
C PHE A 154 -6.33 2.81 3.47
N ASN A 155 -7.16 2.92 2.44
CA ASN A 155 -8.33 3.78 2.36
C ASN A 155 -9.39 2.99 1.58
N VAL A 156 -10.27 2.31 2.30
CA VAL A 156 -11.15 1.30 1.71
C VAL A 156 -12.59 1.48 2.17
N ALA A 157 -13.52 1.07 1.32
CA ALA A 157 -14.93 1.02 1.66
C ALA A 157 -15.23 -0.13 2.62
N ILE A 158 -16.14 0.12 3.56
CA ILE A 158 -16.74 -0.91 4.41
C ILE A 158 -17.92 -1.51 3.65
N ARG A 159 -17.94 -2.83 3.52
CA ARG A 159 -18.98 -3.61 2.86
C ARG A 159 -19.75 -4.47 3.85
#